data_AF-A0A2K6CFT4-F1
#
_entry.id   AF-A0A2K6CFT4-F1
#
_cell.length_a   1.000
_cell.length_b   1.000
_cell.length_c   1.000
_cell.angle_alpha   90.00
_cell.angle_beta   90.00
_cell.angle_gamma   90.00
#
_symmetry.space_group_name_H-M   'P 1'
#
loop_
_entity.id
_entity.type
_entity.pdbx_description
1 polymer ?
#
loop_
_entity_poly.entity_id
_entity_poly.type
_entity_poly.pdbx_seq_one_letter_code
_entity_poly.pdbx_strand_id
1 'polypeptide(L)'
;MASPSLERREKGAGKSEFRNQKTKPENQDESELLTVPDGWKEPAFSKEDNPRGLLEESSFSTLFPKYREAYLKECWPLVQKALNEHHVNATLDLIEGNMTVCTTKKTFDPYIIIRARDLIKLLARSVSFEQAVRILQDDVACDIIKIGSLVRNKERFVKRRQRLIGPKGSTLKALELLTNCYIMVQGNTVSAIGPFSGLKEVRKVVLDTMKNIHPIYNIKSLMIKRELAKDSELRSQSWERFLPQFKHKNVNKRKEPKKKTVKKEYTPFPPPQPESQIDKELASGEYFLKANQKKRQKMEAIKAKQAEAISKKQEERNKAFIPPKEKPIVKPKEASTETKIDVASIKEKVKKAKNKKLGALTAEEIALKMEADEKKKKKKK
;
A
#
# COMPACT_ATOMS: atom_id res chain seq x y z
N MET A 1 -9.56 46.21 51.92
CA MET A 1 -8.42 45.38 51.51
C MET A 1 -8.93 43.99 51.16
N ALA A 2 -8.36 43.39 50.11
CA ALA A 2 -8.44 41.99 49.69
C ALA A 2 -9.71 41.49 48.95
N SER A 3 -9.64 41.51 47.61
CA SER A 3 -9.90 40.30 46.79
C SER A 3 -8.71 39.31 46.96
N PRO A 4 -8.67 38.08 46.38
CA PRO A 4 -9.61 37.37 45.49
C PRO A 4 -9.74 35.84 45.77
N SER A 5 -10.57 35.13 45.02
CA SER A 5 -10.14 33.90 44.32
C SER A 5 -11.22 33.38 43.36
N LEU A 6 -10.82 33.27 42.10
CA LEU A 6 -11.53 32.70 40.97
C LEU A 6 -11.37 31.17 41.00
N GLU A 7 -12.45 30.41 41.10
CA GLU A 7 -12.46 29.00 40.72
C GLU A 7 -13.02 28.84 39.30
N ARG A 8 -12.15 28.41 38.39
CA ARG A 8 -12.46 27.97 37.03
C ARG A 8 -13.33 26.71 37.08
N ARG A 9 -14.54 26.79 36.52
CA ARG A 9 -15.31 25.59 36.14
C ARG A 9 -14.71 24.98 34.88
N GLU A 10 -14.19 23.76 35.00
CA GLU A 10 -13.76 22.92 33.89
C GLU A 10 -14.96 22.53 33.00
N LYS A 11 -14.79 22.71 31.68
CA LYS A 11 -15.75 22.27 30.67
C LYS A 11 -15.66 20.75 30.51
N GLY A 12 -16.68 20.04 31.00
CA GLY A 12 -16.88 18.62 30.72
C GLY A 12 -17.05 18.38 29.21
N ALA A 13 -16.13 17.60 28.64
CA ALA A 13 -16.19 17.10 27.27
C ALA A 13 -17.32 16.06 27.15
N GLY A 14 -18.45 16.47 26.59
CA GLY A 14 -19.50 15.56 26.14
C GLY A 14 -18.98 14.68 25.00
N LYS A 15 -18.67 13.41 25.31
CA LYS A 15 -18.46 12.37 24.30
C LYS A 15 -19.82 12.01 23.72
N SER A 16 -20.13 12.55 22.54
CA SER A 16 -21.24 12.09 21.72
C SER A 16 -20.86 10.73 21.09
N GLU A 17 -21.37 9.65 21.68
CA GLU A 17 -21.36 8.32 21.09
C GLU A 17 -22.33 8.26 19.90
N PHE A 18 -21.99 8.89 18.77
CA PHE A 18 -22.62 8.56 17.50
C PHE A 18 -21.99 7.28 16.95
N ARG A 19 -22.44 6.16 17.53
CA ARG A 19 -22.28 4.82 16.99
C ARG A 19 -23.06 4.77 15.67
N ASN A 20 -22.36 5.06 14.57
CA ASN A 20 -22.88 4.94 13.22
C ASN A 20 -23.05 3.44 12.88
N GLN A 21 -24.12 2.85 13.40
CA GLN A 21 -24.59 1.53 12.97
C GLN A 21 -25.04 1.70 11.52
N LYS A 22 -24.16 1.39 10.58
CA LYS A 22 -24.59 1.01 9.24
C LYS A 22 -25.45 -0.23 9.40
N THR A 23 -26.76 -0.05 9.38
CA THR A 23 -27.71 -1.09 9.01
C THR A 23 -27.17 -1.74 7.74
N LYS A 24 -26.91 -3.05 7.80
CA LYS A 24 -26.72 -3.85 6.60
C LYS A 24 -27.96 -3.60 5.73
N PRO A 25 -27.81 -3.41 4.40
CA PRO A 25 -28.99 -3.50 3.54
C PRO A 25 -29.57 -4.90 3.77
N GLU A 26 -30.84 -4.94 4.16
CA GLU A 26 -31.60 -6.18 4.18
C GLU A 26 -31.44 -6.83 2.81
N ASN A 27 -31.16 -8.14 2.80
CA ASN A 27 -31.29 -8.95 1.59
C ASN A 27 -32.75 -8.86 1.17
N GLN A 28 -33.09 -7.90 0.32
CA GLN A 28 -34.30 -7.99 -0.47
C GLN A 28 -34.07 -9.17 -1.41
N ASP A 29 -34.85 -10.23 -1.24
CA ASP A 29 -34.82 -11.38 -2.13
C ASP A 29 -35.10 -10.89 -3.56
N GLU A 30 -34.13 -11.05 -4.47
CA GLU A 30 -34.25 -10.55 -5.85
C GLU A 30 -35.47 -11.12 -6.61
N SER A 31 -36.14 -12.13 -6.05
CA SER A 31 -37.41 -12.67 -6.53
C SER A 31 -38.62 -11.74 -6.33
N GLU A 32 -38.54 -10.71 -5.49
CA GLU A 32 -39.61 -9.71 -5.31
C GLU A 32 -39.49 -8.52 -6.27
N LEU A 33 -38.37 -8.39 -6.99
CA LEU A 33 -38.21 -7.38 -8.03
C LEU A 33 -39.04 -7.83 -9.25
N LEU A 34 -40.06 -7.04 -9.63
CA LEU A 34 -40.73 -7.22 -10.92
C LEU A 34 -39.67 -7.11 -12.02
N THR A 35 -39.28 -8.25 -12.58
CA THR A 35 -38.36 -8.29 -13.72
C THR A 35 -39.08 -7.75 -14.93
N VAL A 36 -38.56 -6.64 -15.47
CA VAL A 36 -38.98 -6.09 -16.75
C VAL A 36 -38.89 -7.19 -17.82
N PRO A 37 -39.96 -7.46 -18.60
CA PRO A 37 -39.94 -8.49 -19.64
C PRO A 37 -38.77 -8.31 -20.63
N ASP A 38 -38.18 -9.43 -21.07
CA ASP A 38 -37.05 -9.42 -22.02
C ASP A 38 -37.51 -8.72 -23.32
N GLY A 39 -36.94 -7.55 -23.62
CA GLY A 39 -37.29 -6.73 -24.80
C GLY A 39 -38.22 -5.54 -24.56
N TRP A 40 -38.64 -5.26 -23.32
CA TRP A 40 -39.35 -4.02 -23.01
C TRP A 40 -38.49 -2.78 -23.31
N LYS A 41 -39.06 -1.83 -24.05
CA LYS A 41 -38.45 -0.52 -24.29
C LYS A 41 -39.36 0.54 -23.70
N GLU A 42 -38.79 1.44 -22.92
CA GLU A 42 -39.52 2.59 -22.42
C GLU A 42 -39.93 3.47 -23.61
N PRO A 43 -41.19 3.95 -23.65
CA PRO A 43 -41.65 4.83 -24.72
C PRO A 43 -40.88 6.15 -24.67
N ALA A 44 -40.52 6.68 -25.84
CA ALA A 44 -39.84 7.97 -25.95
C ALA A 44 -40.77 9.10 -25.47
N PHE A 45 -40.25 9.99 -24.64
CA PHE A 45 -41.01 11.13 -24.14
C PHE A 45 -41.21 12.15 -25.27
N SER A 46 -42.46 12.46 -25.61
CA SER A 46 -42.82 13.34 -26.71
C SER A 46 -43.22 14.74 -26.19
N LYS A 47 -43.34 15.69 -27.12
CA LYS A 47 -43.84 17.04 -26.79
C LYS A 47 -45.31 17.04 -26.37
N GLU A 48 -46.06 16.00 -26.75
CA GLU A 48 -47.48 15.86 -26.44
C GLU A 48 -47.70 15.46 -24.99
N ASP A 49 -46.73 14.77 -24.38
CA ASP A 49 -46.78 14.31 -22.99
C ASP A 49 -46.62 15.45 -21.98
N ASN A 50 -46.00 16.58 -22.39
CA ASN A 50 -45.87 17.77 -21.57
C ASN A 50 -46.19 19.06 -22.36
N PRO A 51 -47.49 19.35 -22.58
CA PRO A 51 -47.90 20.49 -23.40
C PRO A 51 -47.69 21.85 -22.71
N ARG A 52 -47.61 21.88 -21.37
CA ARG A 52 -47.43 23.11 -20.58
C ARG A 52 -45.96 23.42 -20.28
N GLY A 53 -45.03 22.52 -20.60
CA GLY A 53 -43.60 22.68 -20.35
C GLY A 53 -43.24 22.65 -18.86
N LEU A 54 -42.00 23.02 -18.56
CA LEU A 54 -41.51 23.13 -17.18
C LEU A 54 -41.82 24.51 -16.58
N LEU A 55 -42.27 24.52 -15.33
CA LEU A 55 -42.57 25.75 -14.56
C LEU A 55 -41.31 26.42 -14.02
N GLU A 56 -40.37 25.62 -13.51
CA GLU A 56 -39.14 26.09 -12.88
C GLU A 56 -37.93 25.92 -13.80
N GLU A 57 -36.94 26.78 -13.62
CA GLU A 57 -35.68 26.73 -14.34
C GLU A 57 -34.67 25.86 -13.58
N SER A 58 -34.12 24.87 -14.27
CA SER A 58 -33.00 24.06 -13.78
C SER A 58 -31.74 24.48 -14.53
N SER A 59 -30.70 24.84 -13.79
CA SER A 59 -29.40 25.24 -14.35
C SER A 59 -28.27 24.38 -13.78
N PHE A 60 -27.37 23.93 -14.65
CA PHE A 60 -26.14 23.24 -14.26
C PHE A 60 -24.92 23.90 -14.88
N SER A 61 -23.88 24.06 -14.08
CA SER A 61 -22.58 24.59 -14.53
C SER A 61 -21.47 23.57 -14.33
N THR A 62 -20.50 23.54 -15.25
CA THR A 62 -19.27 22.76 -15.11
C THR A 62 -18.06 23.58 -15.55
N LEU A 63 -17.01 23.55 -14.73
CA LEU A 63 -15.73 24.15 -15.05
C LEU A 63 -14.93 23.25 -15.99
N PHE A 64 -14.24 23.84 -16.97
CA PHE A 64 -13.33 23.12 -17.85
C PHE A 64 -11.89 23.63 -17.75
N PRO A 65 -10.88 22.77 -18.03
CA PRO A 65 -9.49 23.20 -18.00
C PRO A 65 -9.15 24.16 -19.16
N LYS A 66 -8.28 25.15 -18.90
CA LYS A 66 -7.80 26.15 -19.87
C LYS A 66 -7.39 25.57 -21.23
N TYR A 67 -6.70 24.43 -21.25
CA TYR A 67 -6.23 23.80 -22.49
C TYR A 67 -7.37 23.31 -23.41
N ARG A 68 -8.60 23.17 -22.88
CA ARG A 68 -9.75 22.67 -23.64
C ARG A 68 -10.55 23.80 -24.32
N GLU A 69 -10.26 25.04 -23.97
CA GLU A 69 -10.95 26.26 -24.43
C GLU A 69 -11.02 26.37 -25.96
N ALA A 70 -9.89 26.18 -26.65
CA ALA A 70 -9.82 26.30 -28.12
C ALA A 70 -10.79 25.35 -28.83
N TYR A 71 -10.81 24.08 -28.42
CA TYR A 71 -11.73 23.09 -28.99
C TYR A 71 -13.19 23.40 -28.67
N LEU A 72 -13.48 23.80 -27.43
CA LEU A 72 -14.85 24.11 -27.02
C LEU A 72 -15.40 25.28 -27.82
N LYS A 73 -14.59 26.31 -28.06
CA LYS A 73 -14.96 27.45 -28.91
C LYS A 73 -15.33 27.03 -30.33
N GLU A 74 -14.58 26.10 -30.92
CA GLU A 74 -14.85 25.59 -32.27
C GLU A 74 -16.12 24.73 -32.35
N CYS A 75 -16.34 23.83 -31.38
CA CYS A 75 -17.47 22.91 -31.40
C CYS A 75 -18.75 23.44 -30.74
N TRP A 76 -18.69 24.58 -30.04
CA TRP A 76 -19.83 25.14 -29.30
C TRP A 76 -21.10 25.36 -30.14
N PRO A 77 -21.02 25.87 -31.38
CA PRO A 77 -22.22 26.03 -32.21
C PRO A 77 -22.95 24.71 -32.48
N LEU A 78 -22.19 23.61 -32.58
CA LEU A 78 -22.77 22.27 -32.75
C LEU A 78 -23.45 21.78 -31.47
N VAL A 79 -22.87 22.08 -30.30
CA VAL A 79 -23.47 21.78 -28.98
C VAL A 79 -24.79 22.54 -28.82
N GLN A 80 -24.80 23.83 -29.13
CA GLN A 80 -26.01 24.64 -29.09
C GLN A 80 -27.09 24.09 -30.03
N LYS A 81 -26.72 23.72 -31.25
CA LYS A 81 -27.67 23.12 -32.21
C LYS A 81 -28.30 21.84 -31.64
N ALA A 82 -27.50 20.91 -31.12
CA ALA A 82 -27.98 19.64 -30.56
C ALA A 82 -28.88 19.84 -29.32
N LEU A 83 -28.55 20.79 -28.43
CA LEU A 83 -29.36 21.07 -27.24
C LEU A 83 -30.63 21.88 -27.56
N ASN A 84 -30.59 22.72 -28.59
CA ASN A 84 -31.75 23.49 -29.06
C ASN A 84 -32.86 22.58 -29.63
N GLU A 85 -32.52 21.42 -30.20
CA GLU A 85 -33.52 20.42 -30.66
C GLU A 85 -34.43 19.96 -29.50
N HIS A 86 -33.90 19.97 -28.27
CA HIS A 86 -34.60 19.65 -27.03
C HIS A 86 -35.03 20.89 -26.22
N HIS A 87 -34.89 22.11 -26.78
CA HIS A 87 -35.19 23.38 -26.12
C HIS A 87 -34.40 23.62 -24.81
N VAL A 88 -33.13 23.21 -24.77
CA VAL A 88 -32.21 23.49 -23.66
C VAL A 88 -31.22 24.58 -24.10
N ASN A 89 -31.09 25.64 -23.32
CA ASN A 89 -30.14 26.71 -23.60
C ASN A 89 -28.74 26.32 -23.09
N ALA A 90 -27.70 26.64 -23.86
CA ALA A 90 -26.31 26.39 -23.49
C ALA A 90 -25.46 27.63 -23.74
N THR A 91 -24.76 28.07 -22.69
CA THR A 91 -23.82 29.20 -22.74
C THR A 91 -22.41 28.76 -22.33
N LEU A 92 -21.41 29.37 -22.98
CA LEU A 92 -19.99 29.11 -22.76
C LEU A 92 -19.32 30.40 -22.29
N ASP A 93 -18.77 30.38 -21.08
CA ASP A 93 -17.98 31.48 -20.55
C ASP A 93 -16.48 31.14 -20.65
N LEU A 94 -15.77 31.92 -21.45
CA LEU A 94 -14.32 31.78 -21.66
C LEU A 94 -13.50 32.54 -20.59
N ILE A 95 -14.11 33.50 -19.89
CA ILE A 95 -13.43 34.29 -18.87
C ILE A 95 -13.31 33.45 -17.60
N GLU A 96 -14.43 32.94 -17.10
CA GLU A 96 -14.45 32.05 -15.94
C GLU A 96 -14.04 30.60 -16.28
N GLY A 97 -14.14 30.21 -17.55
CA GLY A 97 -13.86 28.84 -18.00
C GLY A 97 -14.96 27.86 -17.56
N ASN A 98 -16.22 28.29 -17.69
CA ASN A 98 -17.40 27.52 -17.30
C ASN A 98 -18.32 27.24 -18.51
N MET A 99 -19.02 26.11 -18.47
CA MET A 99 -20.08 25.76 -19.41
C MET A 99 -21.36 25.60 -18.60
N THR A 100 -22.41 26.29 -19.01
CA THR A 100 -23.72 26.28 -18.33
C THR A 100 -24.81 25.82 -19.27
N VAL A 101 -25.70 24.97 -18.76
CA VAL A 101 -26.92 24.51 -19.44
C VAL A 101 -28.12 24.85 -18.58
N CYS A 102 -29.16 25.41 -19.20
CA CYS A 102 -30.38 25.84 -18.52
C CYS A 102 -31.61 25.31 -19.26
N THR A 103 -32.63 24.86 -18.52
CA THR A 103 -33.94 24.57 -19.10
C THR A 103 -34.64 25.86 -19.53
N THR A 104 -35.56 25.73 -20.47
CA THR A 104 -36.41 26.84 -20.91
C THR A 104 -37.88 26.49 -20.67
N LYS A 105 -38.77 27.49 -20.76
CA LYS A 105 -40.23 27.26 -20.68
C LYS A 105 -40.76 26.31 -21.78
N LYS A 106 -39.98 26.07 -22.84
CA LYS A 106 -40.33 25.20 -23.97
C LYS A 106 -39.74 23.79 -23.84
N THR A 107 -38.94 23.53 -22.81
CA THR A 107 -38.41 22.18 -22.55
C THR A 107 -39.57 21.27 -22.17
N PHE A 108 -39.76 20.20 -22.94
CA PHE A 108 -40.83 19.24 -22.73
C PHE A 108 -40.37 18.08 -21.84
N ASP A 109 -39.20 17.51 -22.13
CA ASP A 109 -38.60 16.40 -21.38
C ASP A 109 -37.97 16.89 -20.06
N PRO A 110 -38.42 16.42 -18.88
CA PRO A 110 -37.83 16.80 -17.60
C PRO A 110 -36.42 16.21 -17.37
N TYR A 111 -36.07 15.07 -17.98
CA TYR A 111 -34.79 14.39 -17.74
C TYR A 111 -33.66 14.86 -18.67
N ILE A 112 -33.99 15.52 -19.78
CA ILE A 112 -32.98 15.99 -20.76
C ILE A 112 -31.92 16.91 -20.14
N ILE A 113 -32.27 17.69 -19.12
CA ILE A 113 -31.33 18.58 -18.43
C ILE A 113 -30.22 17.81 -17.72
N ILE A 114 -30.51 16.61 -17.22
CA ILE A 114 -29.55 15.71 -16.58
C ILE A 114 -28.56 15.17 -17.63
N ARG A 115 -29.05 14.86 -18.83
CA ARG A 115 -28.21 14.45 -19.97
C ARG A 115 -27.37 15.60 -20.51
N ALA A 116 -27.93 16.81 -20.60
CA ALA A 116 -27.20 18.03 -20.98
C ALA A 116 -26.08 18.34 -19.98
N ARG A 117 -26.33 18.18 -18.67
CA ARG A 117 -25.31 18.27 -17.61
C ARG A 117 -24.20 17.25 -17.84
N ASP A 118 -24.54 16.03 -18.20
CA ASP A 118 -23.56 14.96 -18.40
C ASP A 118 -22.76 15.15 -19.71
N LEU A 119 -23.38 15.72 -20.75
CA LEU A 119 -22.72 16.18 -21.97
C LEU A 119 -21.62 17.20 -21.68
N ILE A 120 -21.93 18.29 -20.95
CA ILE A 120 -20.93 19.31 -20.61
C ILE A 120 -19.81 18.76 -19.71
N LYS A 121 -20.13 17.83 -18.79
CA LYS A 121 -19.10 17.13 -17.99
C LYS A 121 -18.18 16.30 -18.87
N LEU A 122 -18.69 15.60 -19.89
CA LEU A 122 -17.88 14.81 -20.81
C LEU A 122 -16.97 15.69 -21.67
N LEU A 123 -17.48 16.82 -22.16
CA LEU A 123 -16.70 17.81 -22.90
C LEU A 123 -15.57 18.39 -22.05
N ALA A 124 -15.82 18.67 -20.77
CA ALA A 124 -14.80 19.09 -19.80
C ALA A 124 -13.72 18.00 -19.55
N ARG A 125 -14.06 16.72 -19.74
CA ARG A 125 -13.14 15.57 -19.68
C ARG A 125 -12.51 15.23 -21.04
N SER A 126 -12.47 16.21 -21.95
CA SER A 126 -11.85 16.14 -23.28
C SER A 126 -12.36 15.01 -24.17
N VAL A 127 -13.61 14.58 -24.00
CA VAL A 127 -14.28 13.75 -24.99
C VAL A 127 -14.60 14.60 -26.23
N SER A 128 -14.54 14.01 -27.43
CA SER A 128 -14.95 14.69 -28.67
C SER A 128 -16.46 14.87 -28.70
N PHE A 129 -16.91 15.96 -29.33
CA PHE A 129 -18.32 16.28 -29.50
C PHE A 129 -19.10 15.13 -30.15
N GLU A 130 -18.59 14.55 -31.23
CA GLU A 130 -19.21 13.44 -31.97
C GLU A 130 -19.56 12.25 -31.08
N GLN A 131 -18.69 11.93 -30.11
CA GLN A 131 -18.94 10.83 -29.17
C GLN A 131 -19.80 11.29 -27.99
N ALA A 132 -19.67 12.55 -27.57
CA ALA A 132 -20.39 13.08 -26.41
C ALA A 132 -21.89 13.25 -26.69
N VAL A 133 -22.29 13.68 -27.90
CA VAL A 133 -23.71 13.90 -28.28
C VAL A 133 -24.57 12.65 -28.13
N ARG A 134 -23.97 11.46 -28.24
CA ARG A 134 -24.66 10.18 -28.04
C ARG A 134 -25.35 10.07 -26.68
N ILE A 135 -24.90 10.83 -25.67
CA ILE A 135 -25.51 10.86 -24.33
C ILE A 135 -26.94 11.43 -24.30
N LEU A 136 -27.37 12.13 -25.35
CA LEU A 136 -28.72 12.67 -25.43
C LEU A 136 -29.77 11.56 -25.71
N GLN A 137 -29.33 10.41 -26.22
CA GLN A 137 -30.16 9.23 -26.49
C GLN A 137 -30.48 8.47 -25.20
N ASP A 138 -31.66 7.84 -25.11
CA ASP A 138 -32.13 7.16 -23.89
C ASP A 138 -31.29 5.95 -23.48
N ASP A 139 -30.84 5.15 -24.46
CA ASP A 139 -30.11 3.90 -24.22
C ASP A 139 -28.63 4.09 -23.83
N VAL A 140 -28.15 5.33 -23.86
CA VAL A 140 -26.75 5.67 -23.65
C VAL A 140 -26.58 6.44 -22.35
N ALA A 141 -25.68 5.97 -21.51
CA ALA A 141 -25.29 6.65 -20.28
C ALA A 141 -23.78 6.97 -20.30
N CYS A 142 -23.35 7.75 -19.31
CA CYS A 142 -21.94 8.05 -19.10
C CYS A 142 -21.47 7.66 -17.70
N ASP A 143 -20.19 7.34 -17.60
CA ASP A 143 -19.54 7.05 -16.34
C ASP A 143 -18.16 7.71 -16.27
N ILE A 144 -17.95 8.55 -15.24
CA ILE A 144 -16.66 9.20 -14.98
C ILE A 144 -16.01 8.52 -13.78
N ILE A 145 -15.07 7.62 -14.05
CA ILE A 145 -14.40 6.80 -13.04
C ILE A 145 -13.14 7.52 -12.54
N LYS A 146 -13.12 7.86 -11.24
CA LYS A 146 -11.96 8.47 -10.59
C LYS A 146 -10.91 7.41 -10.24
N ILE A 147 -9.75 7.49 -10.90
CA ILE A 147 -8.62 6.56 -10.70
C ILE A 147 -7.47 7.16 -9.88
N GLY A 148 -7.40 8.49 -9.74
CA GLY A 148 -6.26 9.17 -9.13
C GLY A 148 -5.98 8.84 -7.66
N SER A 149 -7.00 8.48 -6.87
CA SER A 149 -6.84 8.14 -5.44
C SER A 149 -6.54 6.66 -5.18
N LEU A 150 -6.60 5.80 -6.21
CA LEU A 150 -6.48 4.35 -6.04
C LEU A 150 -5.03 3.89 -5.82
N VAL A 151 -4.06 4.68 -6.26
CA VAL A 151 -2.63 4.33 -6.19
C VAL A 151 -1.85 5.50 -5.58
N ARG A 152 -1.17 5.26 -4.44
CA ARG A 152 -0.40 6.29 -3.73
C ARG A 152 0.82 6.79 -4.53
N ASN A 153 1.55 5.88 -5.16
CA ASN A 153 2.80 6.22 -5.85
C ASN A 153 2.51 6.68 -7.29
N LYS A 154 2.96 7.89 -7.65
CA LYS A 154 2.75 8.50 -8.97
C LYS A 154 3.28 7.63 -10.12
N GLU A 155 4.49 7.08 -9.99
CA GLU A 155 5.06 6.21 -11.03
C GLU A 155 4.24 4.94 -11.27
N ARG A 156 3.77 4.32 -10.18
CA ARG A 156 2.94 3.12 -10.25
C ARG A 156 1.58 3.44 -10.86
N PHE A 157 1.02 4.60 -10.56
CA PHE A 157 -0.21 5.10 -11.17
C PHE A 157 -0.05 5.25 -12.68
N VAL A 158 1.01 5.93 -13.13
CA VAL A 158 1.28 6.11 -14.58
C VAL A 158 1.47 4.77 -15.28
N LYS A 159 2.23 3.83 -14.70
CA LYS A 159 2.41 2.48 -15.27
C LYS A 159 1.09 1.69 -15.34
N ARG A 160 0.21 1.77 -14.34
CA ARG A 160 -1.10 1.09 -14.34
C ARG A 160 -2.09 1.75 -15.30
N ARG A 161 -2.09 3.08 -15.39
CA ARG A 161 -2.89 3.83 -16.38
C ARG A 161 -2.45 3.49 -17.80
N GLN A 162 -1.15 3.46 -18.07
CA GLN A 162 -0.62 3.08 -19.38
C GLN A 162 -0.96 1.63 -19.72
N ARG A 163 -0.94 0.72 -18.74
CA ARG A 163 -1.39 -0.66 -18.90
C ARG A 163 -2.86 -0.77 -19.31
N LEU A 164 -3.74 0.10 -18.82
CA LEU A 164 -5.15 0.14 -19.21
C LEU A 164 -5.32 0.53 -20.69
N ILE A 165 -4.51 1.48 -21.18
CA ILE A 165 -4.49 1.89 -22.58
C ILE A 165 -3.93 0.75 -23.46
N GLY A 166 -2.84 0.13 -22.99
CA GLY A 166 -2.12 -0.92 -23.69
C GLY A 166 -1.16 -0.37 -24.77
N PRO A 167 -0.37 -1.25 -25.41
CA PRO A 167 0.50 -0.85 -26.50
C PRO A 167 -0.35 -0.41 -27.69
N LYS A 168 -0.05 0.77 -28.26
CA LYS A 168 -0.80 1.40 -29.37
C LYS A 168 -2.32 1.49 -29.13
N GLY A 169 -2.78 1.53 -27.89
CA GLY A 169 -4.22 1.58 -27.57
C GLY A 169 -4.99 0.27 -27.79
N SER A 170 -4.32 -0.84 -28.08
CA SER A 170 -4.96 -2.14 -28.38
C SER A 170 -5.86 -2.67 -27.28
N THR A 171 -5.45 -2.53 -26.02
CA THR A 171 -6.23 -3.01 -24.85
C THR A 171 -7.49 -2.19 -24.67
N LEU A 172 -7.38 -0.87 -24.83
CA LEU A 172 -8.52 0.04 -24.78
C LEU A 172 -9.48 -0.27 -25.93
N LYS A 173 -8.98 -0.42 -27.17
CA LYS A 173 -9.84 -0.70 -28.32
C LYS A 173 -10.57 -2.04 -28.21
N ALA A 174 -9.90 -3.07 -27.70
CA ALA A 174 -10.55 -4.36 -27.42
C ALA A 174 -11.65 -4.22 -26.37
N LEU A 175 -11.44 -3.41 -25.33
CA LEU A 175 -12.45 -3.16 -24.30
C LEU A 175 -13.65 -2.39 -24.87
N GLU A 176 -13.43 -1.40 -25.73
CA GLU A 176 -14.50 -0.67 -26.44
C GLU A 176 -15.37 -1.62 -27.27
N LEU A 177 -14.75 -2.50 -28.08
CA LEU A 177 -15.47 -3.43 -28.94
C LEU A 177 -16.26 -4.49 -28.16
N LEU A 178 -15.73 -4.93 -27.02
CA LEU A 178 -16.39 -5.94 -26.19
C LEU A 178 -17.60 -5.37 -25.44
N THR A 179 -17.48 -4.15 -24.93
CA THR A 179 -18.50 -3.51 -24.08
C THR A 179 -19.45 -2.58 -24.84
N ASN A 180 -19.19 -2.34 -26.14
CA ASN A 180 -19.87 -1.34 -26.97
C ASN A 180 -19.84 0.08 -26.36
N CYS A 181 -18.82 0.37 -25.56
CA CYS A 181 -18.59 1.67 -24.95
C CYS A 181 -17.47 2.41 -25.67
N TYR A 182 -17.56 3.74 -25.69
CA TYR A 182 -16.43 4.61 -25.98
C TYR A 182 -15.69 4.93 -24.68
N ILE A 183 -14.35 4.80 -24.66
CA ILE A 183 -13.56 4.95 -23.42
C ILE A 183 -12.43 5.96 -23.65
N MET A 184 -12.43 7.03 -22.86
CA MET A 184 -11.38 8.05 -22.88
C MET A 184 -10.61 8.03 -21.56
N VAL A 185 -9.32 7.72 -21.62
CA VAL A 185 -8.43 7.72 -20.46
C VAL A 185 -7.64 9.04 -20.44
N GLN A 186 -7.99 9.94 -19.51
CA GLN A 186 -7.31 11.23 -19.39
C GLN A 186 -6.97 11.58 -17.94
N GLY A 187 -5.70 11.91 -17.70
CA GLY A 187 -5.24 12.40 -16.40
C GLY A 187 -5.51 11.39 -15.28
N ASN A 188 -6.39 11.79 -14.36
CA ASN A 188 -6.75 11.03 -13.15
C ASN A 188 -8.15 10.40 -13.23
N THR A 189 -8.78 10.43 -14.41
CA THR A 189 -10.12 9.88 -14.64
C THR A 189 -10.18 9.06 -15.92
N VAL A 190 -11.13 8.13 -15.95
CA VAL A 190 -11.50 7.39 -17.15
C VAL A 190 -12.96 7.70 -17.41
N SER A 191 -13.26 8.31 -18.55
CA SER A 191 -14.62 8.57 -18.99
C SER A 191 -15.07 7.44 -19.90
N ALA A 192 -16.26 6.90 -19.67
CA ALA A 192 -16.87 5.89 -20.52
C ALA A 192 -18.27 6.34 -20.94
N ILE A 193 -18.66 6.06 -22.18
CA ILE A 193 -19.99 6.35 -22.74
C ILE A 193 -20.51 5.08 -23.40
N GLY A 194 -21.75 4.68 -23.11
CA GLY A 194 -22.37 3.52 -23.73
C GLY A 194 -23.52 2.94 -22.91
N PRO A 195 -23.93 1.70 -23.19
CA PRO A 195 -25.04 1.05 -22.49
C PRO A 195 -24.67 0.74 -21.03
N PHE A 196 -25.67 0.69 -20.15
CA PHE A 196 -25.49 0.45 -18.71
C PHE A 196 -24.75 -0.85 -18.38
N SER A 197 -25.02 -1.93 -19.13
CA SER A 197 -24.33 -3.21 -18.99
C SER A 197 -22.83 -3.08 -19.26
N GLY A 198 -22.47 -2.44 -20.38
CA GLY A 198 -21.08 -2.16 -20.75
C GLY A 198 -20.38 -1.26 -19.74
N LEU A 199 -21.04 -0.21 -19.25
CA LEU A 199 -20.46 0.70 -18.24
C LEU A 199 -20.11 -0.02 -16.93
N LYS A 200 -20.97 -0.94 -16.47
CA LYS A 200 -20.72 -1.76 -15.27
C LYS A 200 -19.46 -2.62 -15.44
N GLU A 201 -19.30 -3.21 -16.62
CA GLU A 201 -18.12 -4.01 -16.96
C GLU A 201 -16.85 -3.15 -17.06
N VAL A 202 -16.91 -2.03 -17.78
CA VAL A 202 -15.78 -1.07 -17.90
C VAL A 202 -15.35 -0.59 -16.52
N ARG A 203 -16.30 -0.19 -15.66
CA ARG A 203 -16.00 0.22 -14.28
C ARG A 203 -15.26 -0.87 -13.52
N LYS A 204 -15.73 -2.12 -13.60
CA LYS A 204 -15.05 -3.25 -12.98
C LYS A 204 -13.62 -3.41 -13.51
N VAL A 205 -13.44 -3.40 -14.83
CA VAL A 205 -12.12 -3.57 -15.47
C VAL A 205 -11.14 -2.46 -15.06
N VAL A 206 -11.58 -1.20 -15.04
CA VAL A 206 -10.76 -0.05 -14.67
C VAL A 206 -10.32 -0.14 -13.21
N LEU A 207 -11.27 -0.43 -12.30
CA LEU A 207 -10.97 -0.55 -10.87
C LEU A 207 -10.02 -1.72 -10.58
N ASP A 208 -10.23 -2.88 -11.21
CA ASP A 208 -9.37 -4.05 -11.05
C ASP A 208 -7.96 -3.81 -11.60
N THR A 209 -7.86 -3.10 -12.72
CA THR A 209 -6.56 -2.70 -13.29
C THR A 209 -5.77 -1.81 -12.33
N MET A 210 -6.46 -0.89 -11.67
CA MET A 210 -5.88 -0.05 -10.63
C MET A 210 -5.53 -0.82 -9.36
N LYS A 211 -6.24 -1.92 -9.06
CA LYS A 211 -5.94 -2.88 -7.98
C LYS A 211 -4.86 -3.91 -8.32
N ASN A 212 -4.07 -3.69 -9.37
CA ASN A 212 -2.95 -4.53 -9.82
C ASN A 212 -3.32 -5.80 -10.60
N ILE A 213 -4.59 -6.01 -10.95
CA ILE A 213 -4.98 -7.08 -11.88
C ILE A 213 -4.66 -6.59 -13.29
N HIS A 214 -4.27 -7.47 -14.21
CA HIS A 214 -4.01 -7.06 -15.60
C HIS A 214 -5.32 -7.02 -16.40
N PRO A 215 -5.61 -5.97 -17.19
CA PRO A 215 -6.89 -5.83 -17.92
C PRO A 215 -7.15 -6.98 -18.87
N ILE A 216 -6.10 -7.61 -19.41
CA ILE A 216 -6.20 -8.77 -20.30
C ILE A 216 -6.99 -9.95 -19.70
N TYR A 217 -6.95 -10.14 -18.38
CA TYR A 217 -7.70 -11.21 -17.72
C TYR A 217 -9.21 -10.93 -17.76
N ASN A 218 -9.58 -9.66 -17.54
CA ASN A 218 -10.96 -9.23 -17.64
C ASN A 218 -11.43 -9.25 -19.09
N ILE A 219 -10.60 -8.82 -20.05
CA ILE A 219 -10.90 -8.92 -21.49
C ILE A 219 -11.16 -10.38 -21.90
N LYS A 220 -10.30 -11.33 -21.51
CA LYS A 220 -10.53 -12.76 -21.78
C LYS A 220 -11.83 -13.25 -21.15
N SER A 221 -12.12 -12.83 -19.92
CA SER A 221 -13.37 -13.19 -19.24
C SER A 221 -14.58 -12.63 -19.98
N LEU A 222 -14.52 -11.39 -20.48
CA LEU A 222 -15.58 -10.77 -21.28
C LEU A 222 -15.77 -11.47 -22.63
N MET A 223 -14.68 -11.86 -23.30
CA MET A 223 -14.76 -12.66 -24.53
C MET A 223 -15.51 -13.98 -24.30
N ILE A 224 -15.14 -14.71 -23.24
CA ILE A 224 -15.79 -15.97 -22.88
C ILE A 224 -17.26 -15.72 -22.55
N LYS A 225 -17.58 -14.72 -21.72
CA LYS A 225 -18.98 -14.38 -21.41
C LYS A 225 -19.80 -14.06 -22.65
N ARG A 226 -19.24 -13.33 -23.60
CA ARG A 226 -19.93 -12.95 -24.83
C ARG A 226 -20.21 -14.15 -25.73
N GLU A 227 -19.32 -15.15 -25.76
CA GLU A 227 -19.58 -16.41 -26.46
C GLU A 227 -20.63 -17.25 -25.72
N LEU A 228 -20.49 -17.44 -24.41
CA LEU A 228 -21.45 -18.21 -23.60
C LEU A 228 -22.86 -17.58 -23.59
N ALA A 229 -22.96 -16.25 -23.73
CA ALA A 229 -24.24 -15.55 -23.81
C ALA A 229 -25.00 -15.81 -25.12
N LYS A 230 -24.33 -16.28 -26.19
CA LYS A 230 -25.00 -16.67 -27.44
C LYS A 230 -25.71 -18.01 -27.31
N ASP A 231 -25.24 -18.88 -26.40
CA ASP A 231 -25.81 -20.19 -26.18
C ASP A 231 -27.06 -20.10 -25.27
N SER A 232 -28.22 -20.46 -25.81
CA SER A 232 -29.51 -20.34 -25.11
C SER A 232 -29.58 -21.20 -23.83
N GLU A 233 -29.07 -22.44 -23.87
CA GLU A 233 -29.12 -23.39 -22.75
C GLU A 233 -28.25 -22.98 -21.55
N LEU A 234 -27.18 -22.23 -21.81
CA LEU A 234 -26.24 -21.82 -20.78
C LEU A 234 -26.62 -20.48 -20.15
N ARG A 235 -27.54 -19.70 -20.74
CA ARG A 235 -27.94 -18.36 -20.27
C ARG A 235 -28.51 -18.36 -18.85
N SER A 236 -29.20 -19.43 -18.45
CA SER A 236 -29.80 -19.60 -17.12
C SER A 236 -28.84 -20.21 -16.08
N GLN A 237 -27.69 -20.74 -16.50
CA GLN A 237 -26.74 -21.43 -15.62
C GLN A 237 -25.61 -20.50 -15.16
N SER A 238 -25.00 -20.81 -14.01
CA SER A 238 -23.81 -20.09 -13.54
C SER A 238 -22.59 -20.38 -14.41
N TRP A 239 -21.95 -19.32 -14.93
CA TRP A 239 -20.77 -19.43 -15.80
C TRP A 239 -19.43 -19.53 -15.06
N GLU A 240 -19.41 -19.59 -13.73
CA GLU A 240 -18.17 -19.57 -12.95
C GLU A 240 -17.18 -20.69 -13.31
N ARG A 241 -17.69 -21.85 -13.75
CA ARG A 241 -16.89 -22.99 -14.21
C ARG A 241 -16.03 -22.67 -15.44
N PHE A 242 -16.54 -21.85 -16.34
CA PHE A 242 -15.90 -21.51 -17.61
C PHE A 242 -15.03 -20.25 -17.50
N LEU A 243 -15.23 -19.45 -16.45
CA LEU A 243 -14.48 -18.23 -16.22
C LEU A 243 -13.08 -18.52 -15.65
N PRO A 244 -12.01 -17.97 -16.25
CA PRO A 244 -10.66 -18.12 -15.71
C PRO A 244 -10.55 -17.49 -14.32
N GLN A 245 -10.49 -18.31 -13.26
CA GLN A 245 -10.25 -17.82 -11.91
C GLN A 245 -8.76 -17.58 -11.67
N PHE A 246 -8.35 -16.31 -11.73
CA PHE A 246 -6.98 -15.95 -11.37
C PHE A 246 -6.82 -15.90 -9.85
N LYS A 247 -6.42 -17.02 -9.25
CA LYS A 247 -6.02 -17.05 -7.84
C LYS A 247 -4.66 -16.36 -7.72
N HIS A 248 -4.59 -15.31 -6.90
CA HIS A 248 -3.31 -14.73 -6.55
C HIS A 248 -2.46 -15.80 -5.86
N LYS A 249 -1.41 -16.29 -6.55
CA LYS A 249 -0.43 -17.21 -5.98
C LYS A 249 0.42 -16.42 -4.95
N ASN A 250 -0.16 -16.15 -3.79
CA ASN A 250 0.56 -15.70 -2.59
C ASN A 250 1.38 -16.87 -2.05
N VAL A 251 2.36 -17.34 -2.82
CA VAL A 251 3.31 -18.34 -2.37
C VAL A 251 4.32 -17.63 -1.47
N ASN A 252 3.86 -17.11 -0.33
CA ASN A 252 4.73 -16.63 0.74
C ASN A 252 5.36 -17.84 1.43
N LYS A 253 6.17 -18.59 0.68
CA LYS A 253 7.13 -19.58 1.19
C LYS A 253 8.33 -18.90 1.85
N ARG A 254 8.27 -17.60 2.12
CA ARG A 254 9.31 -16.91 2.88
C ARG A 254 9.14 -17.30 4.34
N LYS A 255 9.87 -18.33 4.77
CA LYS A 255 10.12 -18.58 6.20
C LYS A 255 10.62 -17.28 6.81
N GLU A 256 10.07 -16.91 7.95
CA GLU A 256 10.50 -15.71 8.66
C GLU A 256 12.04 -15.74 8.80
N PRO A 257 12.75 -14.64 8.48
CA PRO A 257 14.19 -14.63 8.62
C PRO A 257 14.54 -14.93 10.08
N LYS A 258 15.41 -15.93 10.31
CA LYS A 258 15.87 -16.31 11.67
C LYS A 258 16.45 -15.12 12.46
N LYS A 259 16.87 -14.06 11.77
CA LYS A 259 17.29 -12.78 12.34
C LYS A 259 16.31 -11.70 11.91
N LYS A 260 15.27 -11.45 12.71
CA LYS A 260 14.44 -10.25 12.59
C LYS A 260 15.19 -9.11 13.27
N THR A 261 15.67 -8.14 12.49
CA THR A 261 16.20 -6.88 13.04
C THR A 261 15.04 -6.12 13.65
N VAL A 262 14.97 -6.07 14.98
CA VAL A 262 14.03 -5.21 15.70
C VAL A 262 14.38 -3.76 15.35
N LYS A 263 13.39 -2.99 14.88
CA LYS A 263 13.59 -1.56 14.63
C LYS A 263 13.87 -0.89 15.97
N LYS A 264 14.96 -0.11 16.05
CA LYS A 264 15.26 0.70 17.25
C LYS A 264 14.10 1.68 17.48
N GLU A 265 13.81 1.96 18.74
CA GLU A 265 12.83 2.98 19.12
C GLU A 265 13.20 4.33 18.50
N TYR A 266 12.18 5.05 18.05
CA TYR A 266 12.38 6.36 17.43
C TYR A 266 12.82 7.36 18.50
N THR A 267 14.10 7.74 18.48
CA THR A 267 14.63 8.88 19.21
C THR A 267 14.63 10.10 18.28
N PRO A 268 14.04 11.24 18.67
CA PRO A 268 14.08 12.47 17.88
C PRO A 268 15.48 13.08 17.86
N PHE A 269 16.34 12.70 18.80
CA PHE A 269 17.72 13.15 18.86
C PHE A 269 18.62 12.27 17.98
N PRO A 270 19.43 12.86 17.09
CA PRO A 270 20.42 12.10 16.35
C PRO A 270 21.45 11.51 17.32
N PRO A 271 22.03 10.33 17.02
CA PRO A 271 23.14 9.82 17.81
C PRO A 271 24.33 10.81 17.72
N PRO A 272 25.19 10.88 18.76
CA PRO A 272 26.38 11.71 18.71
C PRO A 272 27.24 11.31 17.51
N GLN A 273 27.80 12.31 16.81
CA GLN A 273 28.75 12.06 15.74
C GLN A 273 29.96 11.31 16.31
N PRO A 274 30.52 10.33 15.60
CA PRO A 274 31.74 9.69 16.07
C PRO A 274 32.86 10.73 16.13
N GLU A 275 33.53 10.82 17.28
CA GLU A 275 34.66 11.73 17.48
C GLU A 275 35.74 11.50 16.43
N SER A 276 36.26 12.60 15.88
CA SER A 276 37.40 12.52 14.96
C SER A 276 38.63 12.01 15.70
N GLN A 277 39.64 11.55 14.94
CA GLN A 277 40.89 11.14 15.57
C GLN A 277 41.54 12.31 16.34
N ILE A 278 41.41 13.53 15.83
CA ILE A 278 41.91 14.75 16.48
C ILE A 278 41.16 14.97 17.81
N ASP A 279 39.84 14.82 17.82
CA ASP A 279 39.04 14.99 19.04
C ASP A 279 39.37 13.93 20.09
N LYS A 280 39.61 12.68 19.68
CA LYS A 280 40.08 11.61 20.58
C LYS A 280 41.46 11.91 21.16
N GLU A 281 42.35 12.44 20.33
CA GLU A 281 43.69 12.84 20.75
C GLU A 281 43.65 14.07 21.68
N LEU A 282 42.73 15.01 21.45
CA LEU A 282 42.49 16.16 22.32
C LEU A 282 41.88 15.72 23.66
N ALA A 283 40.89 14.83 23.65
CA ALA A 283 40.22 14.30 24.84
C ALA A 283 41.14 13.43 25.70
N SER A 284 42.04 12.64 25.07
CA SER A 284 43.07 11.86 25.78
C SER A 284 44.27 12.70 26.25
N GLY A 285 44.36 13.97 25.82
CA GLY A 285 45.51 14.84 26.08
C GLY A 285 46.78 14.46 25.29
N GLU A 286 46.74 13.39 24.51
CA GLU A 286 47.85 12.95 23.67
C GLU A 286 48.18 13.96 22.58
N TYR A 287 47.21 14.76 22.12
CA TYR A 287 47.42 15.78 21.10
C TYR A 287 48.49 16.81 21.52
N PHE A 288 48.52 17.17 22.80
CA PHE A 288 49.44 18.19 23.33
C PHE A 288 50.86 17.66 23.60
N LEU A 289 51.06 16.34 23.65
CA LEU A 289 52.36 15.73 23.92
C LEU A 289 53.26 15.76 22.69
N LYS A 290 54.50 16.26 22.85
CA LYS A 290 55.53 16.20 21.80
C LYS A 290 55.92 14.74 21.52
N ALA A 291 56.38 14.46 20.30
CA ALA A 291 56.74 13.09 19.88
C ALA A 291 57.75 12.40 20.82
N ASN A 292 58.69 13.15 21.41
CA ASN A 292 59.66 12.62 22.38
C ASN A 292 59.01 12.23 23.72
N GLN A 293 58.01 12.98 24.18
CA GLN A 293 57.27 12.67 25.41
C GLN A 293 56.39 11.43 25.21
N LYS A 294 55.72 11.31 24.05
CA LYS A 294 54.98 10.11 23.65
C LYS A 294 55.88 8.87 23.63
N LYS A 295 57.11 8.99 23.09
CA LYS A 295 58.11 7.90 23.09
C LYS A 295 58.53 7.51 24.50
N ARG A 296 58.79 8.47 25.39
CA ARG A 296 59.18 8.21 26.78
C ARG A 296 58.08 7.46 27.54
N GLN A 297 56.84 7.93 27.46
CA GLN A 297 55.68 7.27 28.09
C GLN A 297 55.47 5.85 27.55
N LYS A 298 55.64 5.63 26.24
CA LYS A 298 55.59 4.28 25.65
C LYS A 298 56.67 3.35 26.22
N MET A 299 57.90 3.83 26.38
CA MET A 299 58.99 3.05 26.94
C MET A 299 58.78 2.73 28.43
N GLU A 300 58.26 3.70 29.20
CA GLU A 300 57.88 3.49 30.61
C GLU A 300 56.76 2.45 30.73
N ALA A 301 55.73 2.52 29.89
CA ALA A 301 54.66 1.52 29.85
C ALA A 301 55.17 0.11 29.48
N ILE A 302 56.14 0.01 28.56
CA ILE A 302 56.77 -1.28 28.22
C ILE A 302 57.57 -1.82 29.41
N LYS A 303 58.38 -0.98 30.07
CA LYS A 303 59.15 -1.37 31.26
C LYS A 303 58.25 -1.83 32.41
N ALA A 304 57.14 -1.13 32.66
CA ALA A 304 56.15 -1.52 33.66
C ALA A 304 55.53 -2.89 33.34
N LYS A 305 55.12 -3.13 32.09
CA LYS A 305 54.61 -4.45 31.65
C LYS A 305 55.65 -5.56 31.78
N GLN A 306 56.92 -5.26 31.50
CA GLN A 306 58.01 -6.21 31.69
C GLN A 306 58.23 -6.54 33.16
N ALA A 307 58.21 -5.54 34.04
CA ALA A 307 58.32 -5.74 35.49
C ALA A 307 57.15 -6.58 36.04
N GLU A 308 55.91 -6.30 35.61
CA GLU A 308 54.73 -7.10 35.96
C GLU A 308 54.85 -8.55 35.48
N ALA A 309 55.30 -8.77 34.24
CA ALA A 309 55.48 -10.11 33.70
C ALA A 309 56.59 -10.88 34.44
N ILE A 310 57.65 -10.19 34.84
CA ILE A 310 58.72 -10.76 35.67
C ILE A 310 58.16 -11.12 37.07
N SER A 311 57.38 -10.25 37.70
CA SER A 311 56.72 -10.53 38.99
C SER A 311 55.79 -11.74 38.89
N LYS A 312 54.91 -11.79 37.88
CA LYS A 312 54.03 -12.94 37.64
C LYS A 312 54.81 -14.23 37.42
N LYS A 313 55.90 -14.18 36.65
CA LYS A 313 56.77 -15.34 36.41
C LYS A 313 57.51 -15.78 37.67
N GLN A 314 57.93 -14.84 38.52
CA GLN A 314 58.52 -15.14 39.82
C GLN A 314 57.49 -15.73 40.79
N GLU A 315 56.26 -15.21 40.82
CA GLU A 315 55.15 -15.77 41.60
C GLU A 315 54.78 -17.18 41.15
N GLU A 316 54.70 -17.43 39.84
CA GLU A 316 54.48 -18.78 39.27
C GLU A 316 55.63 -19.73 39.63
N ARG A 317 56.88 -19.26 39.55
CA ARG A 317 58.06 -20.05 39.94
C ARG A 317 58.04 -20.36 41.44
N ASN A 318 57.75 -19.38 42.29
CA ASN A 318 57.67 -19.55 43.75
C ASN A 318 56.53 -20.51 44.14
N LYS A 319 55.38 -20.45 43.43
CA LYS A 319 54.30 -21.43 43.59
C LYS A 319 54.73 -22.86 43.27
N ALA A 320 55.63 -23.06 42.30
CA ALA A 320 56.17 -24.39 41.97
C ALA A 320 57.20 -24.90 42.99
N PHE A 321 57.85 -24.02 43.75
CA PHE A 321 58.85 -24.37 44.78
C PHE A 321 58.25 -24.59 46.17
N ILE A 322 56.99 -24.22 46.40
CA ILE A 322 56.25 -24.60 47.60
C ILE A 322 55.72 -26.02 47.36
N PRO A 323 56.16 -27.03 48.13
CA PRO A 323 55.61 -28.37 48.02
C PRO A 323 54.09 -28.28 48.16
N PRO A 324 53.31 -28.93 47.28
CA PRO A 324 51.88 -29.05 47.48
C PRO A 324 51.65 -29.58 48.89
N LYS A 325 50.85 -28.90 49.71
CA LYS A 325 50.55 -29.39 51.06
C LYS A 325 49.93 -30.78 50.93
N GLU A 326 50.72 -31.81 51.23
CA GLU A 326 50.27 -33.19 51.22
C GLU A 326 49.24 -33.37 52.34
N LYS A 327 48.07 -33.91 52.01
CA LYS A 327 47.13 -34.36 53.02
C LYS A 327 47.74 -35.58 53.71
N PRO A 328 47.75 -35.67 55.05
CA PRO A 328 48.36 -36.81 55.74
C PRO A 328 47.70 -38.13 55.30
N ILE A 329 48.52 -39.07 54.83
CA ILE A 329 48.11 -40.42 54.42
C ILE A 329 47.97 -41.28 55.68
N VAL A 330 46.73 -41.56 56.07
CA VAL A 330 46.40 -42.57 57.07
C VAL A 330 46.64 -43.96 56.46
N LYS A 331 47.48 -44.80 57.10
CA LYS A 331 47.66 -46.21 56.73
C LYS A 331 46.39 -47.00 57.12
N PRO A 332 45.77 -47.79 56.22
CA PRO A 332 44.61 -48.59 56.57
C PRO A 332 45.02 -49.94 57.18
N LYS A 333 44.54 -50.24 58.39
CA LYS A 333 44.37 -51.61 58.91
C LYS A 333 42.91 -51.82 59.32
N GLU A 334 42.35 -52.86 58.73
CA GLU A 334 41.22 -53.74 59.10
C GLU A 334 39.82 -53.16 59.43
N ALA A 335 38.82 -53.97 59.07
CA ALA A 335 37.45 -53.58 58.75
C ALA A 335 36.59 -53.22 59.96
N SER A 336 35.71 -52.24 59.75
CA SER A 336 34.34 -52.32 60.24
C SER A 336 33.38 -51.63 59.26
N THR A 337 32.17 -52.15 59.23
CA THR A 337 31.11 -52.02 58.25
C THR A 337 30.38 -50.68 58.28
N GLU A 338 29.69 -50.42 57.15
CA GLU A 338 28.61 -49.44 56.93
C GLU A 338 28.99 -47.98 56.59
N THR A 339 28.92 -47.60 55.31
CA THR A 339 27.72 -46.94 54.73
C THR A 339 27.92 -46.47 53.28
N LYS A 340 26.93 -46.85 52.45
CA LYS A 340 26.31 -46.11 51.32
C LYS A 340 27.19 -45.69 50.12
N ILE A 341 27.12 -46.52 49.09
CA ILE A 341 27.49 -46.19 47.71
C ILE A 341 26.53 -45.11 47.18
N ASP A 342 27.05 -43.90 46.90
CA ASP A 342 26.24 -42.78 46.42
C ASP A 342 26.04 -42.84 44.89
N VAL A 343 24.94 -43.48 44.49
CA VAL A 343 24.52 -43.70 43.09
C VAL A 343 24.32 -42.39 42.31
N ALA A 344 24.11 -41.25 42.99
CA ALA A 344 23.94 -39.94 42.36
C ALA A 344 25.24 -39.43 41.71
N SER A 345 26.36 -39.57 42.40
CA SER A 345 27.68 -39.11 41.92
C SER A 345 28.17 -39.90 40.69
N ILE A 346 27.82 -41.20 40.63
CA ILE A 346 28.16 -42.09 39.52
C ILE A 346 27.26 -41.76 38.31
N LYS A 347 25.96 -41.48 38.52
CA LYS A 347 25.05 -41.02 37.45
C LYS A 347 25.47 -39.67 36.85
N GLU A 348 25.99 -38.75 37.65
CA GLU A 348 26.51 -37.47 37.13
C GLU A 348 27.80 -37.64 36.30
N LYS A 349 28.71 -38.52 36.73
CA LYS A 349 29.94 -38.83 35.96
C LYS A 349 29.61 -39.51 34.63
N VAL A 350 28.63 -40.41 34.60
CA VAL A 350 28.16 -41.05 33.36
C VAL A 350 27.42 -40.06 32.44
N LYS A 351 26.65 -39.10 32.98
CA LYS A 351 26.05 -38.00 32.19
C LYS A 351 27.10 -37.05 31.61
N LYS A 352 28.13 -36.69 32.37
CA LYS A 352 29.26 -35.88 31.89
C LYS A 352 30.07 -36.59 30.81
N ALA A 353 30.26 -37.91 30.91
CA ALA A 353 30.93 -38.71 29.89
C ALA A 353 30.10 -38.87 28.61
N LYS A 354 28.77 -39.05 28.71
CA LYS A 354 27.87 -39.13 27.53
C LYS A 354 27.74 -37.80 26.75
N ASN A 355 27.91 -36.65 27.41
CA ASN A 355 27.88 -35.34 26.74
C ASN A 355 29.20 -34.95 26.06
N LYS A 356 30.28 -35.71 26.28
CA LYS A 356 31.58 -35.47 25.64
C LYS A 356 31.64 -36.31 24.35
N LYS A 357 31.08 -35.79 23.25
CA LYS A 357 31.37 -36.36 21.91
C LYS A 357 32.87 -36.22 21.67
N LEU A 358 33.57 -37.36 21.57
CA LEU A 358 34.95 -37.43 21.08
C LEU A 358 35.02 -36.66 19.74
N GLY A 359 35.74 -35.53 19.74
CA GLY A 359 35.99 -34.72 18.55
C GLY A 359 35.25 -33.36 18.44
N ALA A 360 34.43 -32.95 19.41
CA ALA A 360 33.83 -31.60 19.41
C ALA A 360 34.66 -30.61 20.24
N LEU A 361 35.09 -29.50 19.62
CA LEU A 361 35.74 -28.37 20.30
C LEU A 361 34.84 -27.82 21.41
N THR A 362 35.45 -27.46 22.53
CA THR A 362 34.73 -26.90 23.70
C THR A 362 34.06 -25.57 23.35
N ALA A 363 32.99 -25.23 24.07
CA ALA A 363 32.22 -23.99 23.83
C ALA A 363 33.11 -22.72 23.91
N GLU A 364 34.14 -22.77 24.74
CA GLU A 364 35.14 -21.71 24.89
C GLU A 364 36.09 -21.63 23.68
N GLU A 365 36.50 -22.76 23.11
CA GLU A 365 37.30 -22.80 21.87
C GLU A 365 36.50 -22.34 20.64
N ILE A 366 35.19 -22.60 20.61
CA ILE A 366 34.30 -22.09 19.55
C ILE A 366 34.12 -20.58 19.67
N ALA A 367 33.96 -20.06 20.89
CA ALA A 367 33.88 -18.61 21.14
C ALA A 367 35.17 -17.89 20.69
N LEU A 368 36.34 -18.44 21.02
CA LEU A 368 37.64 -17.90 20.62
C LEU A 368 37.87 -17.94 19.10
N LYS A 369 37.43 -19.01 18.41
CA LYS A 369 37.50 -19.07 16.94
C LYS A 369 36.56 -18.08 16.26
N MET A 370 35.35 -17.91 16.77
CA MET A 370 34.40 -16.93 16.25
C MET A 370 34.92 -15.48 16.42
N GLU A 371 35.54 -15.18 17.57
CA GLU A 371 36.14 -13.87 17.82
C GLU A 371 37.37 -13.60 16.94
N ALA A 372 38.15 -14.63 16.63
CA ALA A 372 39.29 -14.56 15.72
C ALA A 372 38.86 -14.33 14.25
N ASP A 373 37.78 -14.97 13.80
CA ASP A 373 37.24 -14.77 12.44
C ASP A 373 36.56 -13.40 12.28
N GLU A 374 35.94 -12.87 13.34
CA GLU A 374 35.36 -11.53 13.33
C GLU A 374 36.45 -10.43 13.26
N LYS A 375 37.58 -10.65 13.94
CA LYS A 375 38.78 -9.79 13.83
C LYS A 375 39.44 -9.88 12.45
N LYS A 376 39.44 -11.04 11.78
CA LYS A 376 39.93 -11.17 10.39
C LYS A 376 39.02 -10.48 9.36
N LYS A 377 37.70 -10.51 9.55
CA LYS A 377 36.75 -9.80 8.66
C LYS A 377 36.81 -8.27 8.79
N LYS A 378 37.12 -7.73 9.98
CA LYS A 378 37.33 -6.29 10.18
C LYS A 378 38.65 -5.77 9.59
N LYS A 379 39.64 -6.63 9.31
CA LYS A 379 40.91 -6.26 8.66
C LYS A 379 40.88 -6.31 7.12
N LYS A 380 39.81 -6.83 6.51
CA LYS A 380 39.65 -6.97 5.05
C LYS A 380 38.59 -6.02 4.45
N LYS A 381 38.10 -5.06 5.22
CA LYS A 381 37.13 -4.05 4.77
C LYS A 381 37.72 -2.67 4.89
#